data_AF-A0A0N4VWM1-F1
#
_entry.id   AF-A0A0N4VWM1-F1
#
_cell.length_a   1.000
_cell.length_b   1.000
_cell.length_c   1.000
_cell.angle_alpha   90.00
_cell.angle_beta   90.00
_cell.angle_gamma   90.00
#
_symmetry.space_group_name_H-M   'P 1'
#
loop_
_entity.id
_entity.type
_entity.pdbx_description
1 polymer ?
#
loop_
_entity_poly.entity_id
_entity_poly.type
_entity_poly.pdbx_seq_one_letter_code
_entity_poly.pdbx_strand_id
1 'polypeptide(L)'
;MNPINTEDDAPLSSVPSGGRLYALHLPEDTPEWRVAIHRKLQYNHEPYFLGAASGFVVTQFGLPLIVPCPPNITGKELYEDVMSQMRRFMDVSSPAISSRAHDPSEDISFGYPFSLCLVDESWGWCGQCPALRFCRGCAIRPDSTPASIPENCGIAVDWLPIALYLKYNHSQELACEDDESVAETWSRHFAPSSLEHCLEKFSCPETLDALIHCDTCNEKTKRDKVMTIWRLPRYLVRCHSCKCSPSFIP
;
A
#
# COMPACT_ATOMS: atom_id res chain seq x y z
N MET A 1 6.76 44.84 30.34
CA MET A 1 6.90 44.17 31.65
C MET A 1 5.69 43.25 31.81
N ASN A 2 5.93 41.94 31.65
CA ASN A 2 5.16 40.73 32.01
C ASN A 2 3.63 40.63 31.79
N PRO A 3 3.06 39.41 31.66
CA PRO A 3 3.69 38.10 31.44
C PRO A 3 3.06 37.24 30.32
N ILE A 4 3.85 36.23 29.97
CA ILE A 4 3.53 34.94 29.36
C ILE A 4 2.35 34.27 30.09
N ASN A 5 1.39 33.75 29.32
CA ASN A 5 0.50 32.66 29.76
C ASN A 5 0.56 31.55 28.70
N THR A 6 1.24 30.47 29.08
CA THR A 6 1.15 29.10 28.58
C THR A 6 -0.13 28.46 29.11
N GLU A 7 -1.07 28.11 28.24
CA GLU A 7 -2.04 27.02 28.46
C GLU A 7 -2.35 26.42 27.07
N ASP A 8 -1.54 25.43 26.71
CA ASP A 8 -1.77 24.52 25.58
C ASP A 8 -2.60 23.36 26.13
N ASP A 9 -3.91 23.55 26.15
CA ASP A 9 -4.88 22.53 26.56
C ASP A 9 -6.08 22.64 25.61
N ALA A 10 -5.89 22.09 24.41
CA ALA A 10 -6.97 21.86 23.46
C ALA A 10 -6.86 20.41 22.93
N PRO A 11 -7.96 19.64 22.97
CA PRO A 11 -7.93 18.22 22.67
C PRO A 11 -7.57 17.97 21.19
N LEU A 12 -6.58 17.11 20.98
CA LEU A 12 -6.25 16.48 19.69
C LEU A 12 -7.39 15.53 19.26
N SER A 13 -8.54 16.09 18.92
CA SER A 13 -9.63 15.35 18.27
C SER A 13 -10.60 16.34 17.65
N SER A 14 -10.16 17.00 16.59
CA SER A 14 -11.06 17.67 15.64
C SER A 14 -10.60 17.31 14.24
N VAL A 15 -10.80 16.05 13.85
CA VAL A 15 -10.51 15.60 12.48
C VAL A 15 -11.45 16.36 11.53
N PRO A 16 -10.94 17.16 10.60
CA PRO A 16 -11.77 17.93 9.68
C PRO A 16 -12.47 16.99 8.70
N SER A 17 -13.72 17.31 8.38
CA SER A 17 -14.49 16.68 7.30
C SER A 17 -13.80 16.93 5.96
N GLY A 18 -12.90 16.02 5.58
CA GLY A 18 -12.07 16.14 4.38
C GLY A 18 -10.71 15.43 4.46
N GLY A 19 -10.29 14.96 5.64
CA GLY A 19 -9.04 14.22 5.81
C GLY A 19 -9.06 12.90 5.03
N ARG A 20 -8.32 12.85 3.92
CA ARG A 20 -7.95 11.60 3.26
C ARG A 20 -6.94 10.91 4.17
N LEU A 21 -7.45 10.02 5.01
CA LEU A 21 -6.64 9.21 5.92
C LEU A 21 -5.54 8.50 5.14
N TYR A 22 -4.30 8.65 5.60
CA TYR A 22 -3.14 7.87 5.15
C TYR A 22 -3.50 6.38 5.01
N ALA A 23 -2.81 5.70 4.09
CA ALA A 23 -3.04 4.30 3.77
C ALA A 23 -3.12 3.39 5.00
N LEU A 24 -2.45 3.73 6.11
CA LEU A 24 -2.47 2.98 7.37
C LEU A 24 -2.35 3.93 8.59
N HIS A 25 -3.35 4.76 8.88
CA HIS A 25 -3.43 5.36 10.21
C HIS A 25 -3.85 4.27 11.21
N LEU A 26 -2.87 3.67 11.87
CA LEU A 26 -3.10 2.75 12.98
C LEU A 26 -3.82 3.52 14.08
N PRO A 27 -4.98 3.05 14.58
CA PRO A 27 -5.61 3.72 15.71
C PRO A 27 -4.66 3.65 16.92
N GLU A 28 -4.51 4.77 17.63
CA GLU A 28 -3.49 4.95 18.69
C GLU A 28 -3.65 4.00 19.90
N ASP A 29 -4.75 3.24 19.97
CA ASP A 29 -5.02 2.26 21.04
C ASP A 29 -5.81 1.05 20.49
N THR A 30 -5.12 0.09 19.88
CA THR A 30 -5.74 -1.18 19.43
C THR A 30 -5.18 -2.36 20.22
N PRO A 31 -5.77 -2.72 21.39
CA PRO A 31 -5.50 -4.01 22.00
C PRO A 31 -6.04 -5.09 21.06
N GLU A 32 -5.11 -5.86 20.49
CA GLU A 32 -5.34 -6.94 19.51
C GLU A 32 -5.97 -6.47 18.17
N TRP A 33 -5.22 -6.65 17.09
CA TRP A 33 -5.64 -6.28 15.74
C TRP A 33 -5.41 -7.43 14.74
N ARG A 34 -6.16 -7.39 13.64
CA ARG A 34 -5.98 -8.32 12.51
C ARG A 34 -5.91 -7.55 11.21
N VAL A 35 -5.19 -8.10 10.24
CA VAL A 35 -5.21 -7.60 8.87
C VAL A 35 -6.38 -8.22 8.13
N ALA A 36 -7.20 -7.37 7.50
CA ALA A 36 -8.21 -7.79 6.54
C ALA A 36 -7.77 -7.40 5.12
N ILE A 37 -7.78 -8.35 4.18
CA ILE A 37 -7.31 -8.14 2.80
C ILE A 37 -8.45 -8.31 1.83
N HIS A 38 -8.59 -7.37 0.88
CA HIS A 38 -9.53 -7.53 -0.22
C HIS A 38 -9.03 -8.61 -1.18
N ARG A 39 -9.90 -9.57 -1.48
CA ARG A 39 -9.60 -10.61 -2.46
C ARG A 39 -10.74 -10.77 -3.45
N LYS A 40 -10.37 -11.25 -4.64
CA LYS A 40 -11.29 -11.58 -5.72
C LYS A 40 -11.06 -13.02 -6.11
N LEU A 41 -12.15 -13.79 -6.15
CA LEU A 41 -12.18 -15.14 -6.68
C LEU A 41 -12.62 -15.06 -8.14
N GLN A 42 -11.70 -15.32 -9.07
CA GLN A 42 -11.97 -15.36 -10.49
C GLN A 42 -11.98 -16.80 -10.96
N TYR A 43 -13.00 -17.20 -11.71
CA TYR A 43 -13.05 -18.56 -12.25
C TYR A 43 -11.83 -18.81 -13.13
N ASN A 44 -11.17 -19.95 -12.92
CA ASN A 44 -10.02 -20.31 -13.71
C ASN A 44 -10.49 -20.79 -15.10
N HIS A 45 -10.30 -19.95 -16.12
CA HIS A 45 -10.64 -20.27 -17.51
C HIS A 45 -9.52 -21.04 -18.25
N GLU A 46 -8.43 -21.41 -17.57
CA GLU A 46 -7.34 -22.19 -18.15
C GLU A 46 -7.86 -23.55 -18.68
N PRO A 47 -7.66 -23.86 -19.98
CA PRO A 47 -8.17 -25.08 -20.60
C PRO A 47 -7.39 -26.34 -20.21
N TYR A 48 -6.28 -26.20 -19.49
CA TYR A 48 -5.39 -27.30 -19.13
C TYR A 48 -5.81 -27.96 -17.80
N PHE A 49 -5.92 -29.30 -17.83
CA PHE A 49 -6.45 -30.13 -16.74
C PHE A 49 -5.85 -29.88 -15.34
N LEU A 50 -4.58 -29.49 -15.25
CA LEU A 50 -3.91 -29.25 -13.97
C LEU A 50 -4.27 -27.89 -13.34
N GLY A 51 -4.61 -26.88 -14.16
CA GLY A 51 -5.07 -25.57 -13.68
C GLY A 51 -6.55 -25.59 -13.27
N ALA A 52 -7.37 -26.37 -13.98
CA ALA A 52 -8.81 -26.47 -13.70
C ALA A 52 -9.12 -27.05 -12.31
N ALA A 53 -8.21 -27.85 -11.73
CA ALA A 53 -8.39 -28.46 -10.41
C ALA A 53 -8.42 -27.45 -9.25
N SER A 54 -7.85 -26.24 -9.44
CA SER A 54 -7.94 -25.19 -8.42
C SER A 54 -9.29 -24.47 -8.46
N GLY A 55 -10.04 -24.48 -9.57
CA GLY A 55 -11.37 -23.87 -9.70
C GLY A 55 -11.36 -22.34 -9.80
N PHE A 56 -10.81 -21.64 -8.80
CA PHE A 56 -10.69 -20.18 -8.77
C PHE A 56 -9.24 -19.73 -8.64
N VAL A 57 -8.85 -18.75 -9.45
CA VAL A 57 -7.67 -17.92 -9.25
C VAL A 57 -8.02 -16.87 -8.20
N VAL A 58 -7.21 -16.80 -7.14
CA VAL A 58 -7.37 -15.82 -6.06
C VAL A 58 -6.41 -14.68 -6.31
N THR A 59 -6.95 -13.46 -6.40
CA THR A 59 -6.15 -12.25 -6.50
C THR A 59 -6.45 -11.34 -5.32
N GLN A 60 -5.41 -10.85 -4.68
CA GLN A 60 -5.50 -9.80 -3.67
C GLN A 60 -5.48 -8.45 -4.38
N PHE A 61 -6.20 -7.47 -3.86
CA PHE A 61 -6.19 -6.12 -4.41
C PHE A 61 -6.37 -5.08 -3.31
N GLY A 62 -6.15 -3.83 -3.67
CA GLY A 62 -6.37 -2.72 -2.77
C GLY A 62 -5.40 -2.66 -1.60
N LEU A 63 -5.69 -1.74 -0.68
CA LEU A 63 -4.95 -1.54 0.55
C LEU A 63 -5.47 -2.51 1.62
N PRO A 64 -4.57 -3.17 2.37
CA PRO A 64 -4.98 -3.95 3.52
C PRO A 64 -5.62 -3.04 4.59
N LEU A 65 -6.64 -3.57 5.26
CA LEU A 65 -7.33 -2.91 6.36
C LEU A 65 -6.80 -3.47 7.68
N ILE A 66 -6.69 -2.62 8.71
CA ILE A 66 -6.26 -3.04 10.04
C ILE A 66 -7.45 -2.88 10.97
N VAL A 67 -8.03 -4.00 11.38
CA VAL A 67 -9.27 -4.01 12.16
C VAL A 67 -9.00 -4.40 13.61
N PRO A 68 -9.62 -3.70 14.58
CA PRO A 68 -9.64 -4.16 15.97
C PRO A 68 -10.21 -5.58 16.03
N CYS A 69 -9.60 -6.44 16.82
CA CYS A 69 -10.02 -7.83 16.96
C CYS A 69 -9.82 -8.31 18.40
N PRO A 70 -10.54 -7.74 19.38
CA PRO A 70 -10.53 -8.23 20.75
C PRO A 70 -11.10 -9.66 20.83
N PRO A 71 -10.82 -10.41 21.91
CA PRO A 71 -11.13 -11.85 21.99
C PRO A 71 -12.64 -12.16 21.98
N ASN A 72 -13.49 -11.18 22.28
CA ASN A 72 -14.94 -11.30 22.31
C ASN A 72 -15.65 -10.48 21.21
N ILE A 73 -14.95 -10.12 20.13
CA ILE A 73 -15.53 -9.38 19.01
C ILE A 73 -16.71 -10.13 18.40
N THR A 74 -17.80 -9.42 18.13
CA THR A 74 -18.93 -9.96 17.38
C THR A 74 -18.72 -9.80 15.88
N GLY A 75 -19.33 -10.68 15.09
CA GLY A 75 -19.28 -10.55 13.65
C GLY A 75 -19.82 -9.20 13.17
N LYS A 76 -20.89 -8.69 13.79
CA LYS A 76 -21.44 -7.37 13.48
C LYS A 76 -20.41 -6.24 13.69
N GLU A 77 -19.74 -6.19 14.83
CA GLU A 77 -18.72 -5.16 15.12
C GLU A 77 -17.59 -5.21 14.09
N LEU A 78 -17.10 -6.40 13.75
CA LEU A 78 -16.04 -6.58 12.76
C LEU A 78 -16.45 -6.06 11.38
N TYR A 79 -17.69 -6.33 10.94
CA TYR A 79 -18.21 -5.80 9.68
C TYR A 79 -18.37 -4.28 9.72
N GLU A 80 -18.80 -3.71 10.85
CA GLU A 80 -18.92 -2.26 11.03
C GLU A 80 -17.55 -1.57 10.97
N ASP A 81 -16.52 -2.14 11.59
CA ASP A 81 -15.14 -1.64 11.55
C ASP A 81 -14.55 -1.66 10.13
N VAL A 82 -14.70 -2.79 9.44
CA VAL A 82 -14.31 -2.93 8.04
C VAL A 82 -15.05 -1.90 7.16
N MET A 83 -16.38 -1.82 7.31
CA MET A 83 -17.22 -0.89 6.55
C MET A 83 -16.83 0.56 6.82
N SER A 84 -16.52 0.92 8.08
CA SER A 84 -16.09 2.27 8.47
C SER A 84 -14.81 2.68 7.74
N GLN A 85 -13.81 1.80 7.71
CA GLN A 85 -12.56 2.06 6.97
C GLN A 85 -12.78 2.14 5.46
N MET A 86 -13.67 1.32 4.91
CA MET A 86 -13.94 1.28 3.47
C MET A 86 -14.71 2.50 2.96
N ARG A 87 -15.49 3.19 3.81
CA ARG A 87 -16.25 4.39 3.42
C ARG A 87 -15.36 5.47 2.78
N ARG A 88 -14.07 5.53 3.11
CA ARG A 88 -13.13 6.52 2.55
C ARG A 88 -12.87 6.37 1.05
N PHE A 89 -13.13 5.19 0.49
CA PHE A 89 -12.92 4.89 -0.93
C PHE A 89 -14.13 4.24 -1.60
N MET A 90 -15.30 4.32 -0.96
CA MET A 90 -16.56 3.95 -1.58
C MET A 90 -17.27 5.18 -2.13
N ASP A 91 -17.76 5.12 -3.36
CA ASP A 91 -18.60 6.18 -3.90
C ASP A 91 -20.00 6.10 -3.27
N VAL A 92 -20.23 6.91 -2.23
CA VAL A 92 -21.53 7.03 -1.53
C VAL A 92 -22.51 7.92 -2.30
N SER A 93 -22.28 8.12 -3.59
CA SER A 93 -23.20 8.85 -4.46
C SER A 93 -24.52 8.06 -4.51
N SER A 94 -25.51 8.44 -3.71
CA SER A 94 -26.89 7.99 -3.91
C SER A 94 -27.22 8.24 -5.39
N PRO A 95 -27.54 7.22 -6.18
CA PRO A 95 -27.92 7.46 -7.56
C PRO A 95 -29.22 8.25 -7.54
N ALA A 96 -29.13 9.56 -7.76
CA ALA A 96 -30.27 10.45 -8.02
C ALA A 96 -30.87 10.19 -9.41
N ILE A 97 -30.91 8.92 -9.82
CA ILE A 97 -31.52 8.47 -11.06
C ILE A 97 -32.55 7.44 -10.64
N SER A 98 -33.82 7.86 -10.68
CA SER A 98 -34.99 7.00 -10.66
C SER A 98 -34.90 6.02 -11.83
N SER A 99 -34.14 4.95 -11.66
CA SER A 99 -34.07 3.81 -12.56
C SER A 99 -35.17 2.85 -12.14
N ARG A 100 -36.14 2.60 -13.01
CA ARG A 100 -37.19 1.58 -12.81
C ARG A 100 -36.67 0.13 -12.91
N ALA A 101 -35.36 -0.07 -13.08
CA ALA A 101 -34.76 -1.39 -12.94
C ALA A 101 -34.47 -1.60 -11.45
N HIS A 102 -34.92 -2.73 -10.89
CA HIS A 102 -34.41 -3.19 -9.59
C HIS A 102 -32.89 -3.12 -9.64
N ASP A 103 -32.29 -2.30 -8.77
CA ASP A 103 -30.85 -2.22 -8.65
C ASP A 103 -30.39 -3.62 -8.18
N PRO A 104 -29.56 -4.34 -8.96
CA PRO A 104 -29.02 -5.63 -8.53
C PRO A 104 -28.18 -5.51 -7.24
N SER A 105 -27.88 -4.27 -6.81
CA SER A 105 -27.28 -3.96 -5.52
C SER A 105 -28.25 -4.04 -4.33
N GLU A 106 -29.55 -4.35 -4.51
CA GLU A 106 -30.48 -4.59 -3.39
C GLU A 106 -30.41 -6.04 -2.85
N ASP A 107 -29.74 -6.98 -3.55
CA ASP A 107 -29.45 -8.33 -3.07
C ASP A 107 -28.24 -8.35 -2.11
N ILE A 108 -28.16 -7.38 -1.20
CA ILE A 108 -27.16 -7.39 -0.14
C ILE A 108 -27.75 -8.11 1.06
N SER A 109 -27.45 -9.41 1.18
CA SER A 109 -28.02 -10.33 2.15
C SER A 109 -27.98 -9.87 3.62
N PHE A 110 -27.11 -8.91 3.98
CA PHE A 110 -26.98 -8.36 5.34
C PHE A 110 -26.65 -6.86 5.40
N GLY A 111 -26.87 -6.10 4.32
CA GLY A 111 -26.55 -4.66 4.25
C GLY A 111 -25.08 -4.29 3.98
N TYR A 112 -24.16 -5.25 3.83
CA TYR A 112 -22.74 -5.02 3.50
C TYR A 112 -22.36 -5.45 2.07
N PRO A 113 -21.64 -4.63 1.28
CA PRO A 113 -21.27 -4.94 -0.11
C PRO A 113 -20.22 -6.06 -0.26
N PHE A 114 -19.83 -6.68 0.85
CA PHE A 114 -18.82 -7.73 0.96
C PHE A 114 -19.23 -8.74 2.04
N SER A 115 -18.54 -9.87 2.05
CA SER A 115 -18.56 -10.87 3.12
C SER A 115 -17.15 -11.01 3.69
N LEU A 116 -17.06 -11.26 5.00
CA LEU A 116 -15.79 -11.55 5.66
C LEU A 116 -15.62 -13.06 5.78
N CYS A 117 -14.43 -13.56 5.45
CA CYS A 117 -14.12 -14.98 5.44
C CYS A 117 -12.79 -15.27 6.14
N LEU A 118 -12.71 -16.37 6.86
CA LEU A 118 -11.46 -16.85 7.47
C LEU A 118 -10.61 -17.58 6.45
N VAL A 119 -9.34 -17.19 6.35
CA VAL A 119 -8.39 -17.73 5.37
C VAL A 119 -7.07 -18.12 6.00
N ASP A 120 -6.33 -18.99 5.35
CA ASP A 120 -4.95 -19.32 5.71
C ASP A 120 -3.96 -18.24 5.23
N GLU A 121 -2.68 -18.47 5.49
CA GLU A 121 -1.57 -17.59 5.05
C GLU A 121 -1.49 -17.43 3.52
N SER A 122 -2.08 -18.36 2.75
CA SER A 122 -2.12 -18.27 1.28
C SER A 122 -3.23 -17.35 0.77
N TRP A 123 -4.18 -16.96 1.62
CA TRP A 123 -5.39 -16.18 1.30
C TRP A 123 -6.34 -16.86 0.31
N GLY A 124 -5.98 -18.06 -0.17
CA GLY A 124 -6.70 -18.81 -1.19
C GLY A 124 -7.66 -19.85 -0.64
N TRP A 125 -7.46 -20.28 0.60
CA TRP A 125 -8.19 -21.37 1.25
C TRP A 125 -8.55 -21.00 2.69
N CYS A 126 -9.50 -21.74 3.26
CA CYS A 126 -9.90 -21.60 4.65
C CYS A 126 -8.81 -22.09 5.61
N GLY A 127 -8.45 -21.30 6.63
CA GLY A 127 -7.48 -21.68 7.66
C GLY A 127 -8.01 -22.63 8.75
N GLN A 128 -9.32 -22.92 8.75
CA GLN A 128 -9.98 -23.77 9.76
C GLN A 128 -10.42 -25.14 9.23
N CYS A 129 -10.88 -25.20 7.97
CA CYS A 129 -11.45 -26.42 7.42
C CYS A 129 -10.35 -27.41 6.99
N PRO A 130 -10.59 -28.73 7.10
CA PRO A 130 -9.72 -29.73 6.48
C PRO A 130 -9.59 -29.48 4.97
N ALA A 131 -8.37 -29.60 4.44
CA ALA A 131 -8.04 -29.27 3.04
C ALA A 131 -8.96 -29.95 2.02
N LEU A 132 -9.38 -31.20 2.28
CA LEU A 132 -10.27 -31.98 1.40
C LEU A 132 -11.70 -31.45 1.31
N ARG A 133 -12.10 -30.47 2.13
CA ARG A 133 -13.38 -29.77 1.97
C ARG A 133 -13.35 -28.74 0.85
N PHE A 134 -12.18 -28.43 0.30
CA PHE A 134 -11.97 -27.40 -0.73
C PHE A 134 -12.63 -26.06 -0.36
N CYS A 135 -12.64 -25.73 0.94
CA CYS A 135 -13.29 -24.54 1.46
C CYS A 135 -12.45 -23.30 1.13
N ARG A 136 -13.05 -22.31 0.47
CA ARG A 136 -12.39 -21.04 0.12
C ARG A 136 -12.35 -20.02 1.26
N GLY A 137 -13.04 -20.30 2.36
CA GLY A 137 -13.06 -19.48 3.55
C GLY A 137 -14.37 -19.66 4.28
N CYS A 138 -14.32 -19.83 5.61
CA CYS A 138 -15.52 -19.88 6.42
C CYS A 138 -16.05 -18.45 6.59
N ALA A 139 -17.29 -18.20 6.17
CA ALA A 139 -17.91 -16.89 6.31
C ALA A 139 -18.14 -16.55 7.78
N ILE A 140 -17.69 -15.36 8.18
CA ILE A 140 -18.02 -14.73 9.45
C ILE A 140 -19.41 -14.13 9.28
N ARG A 141 -20.35 -14.50 10.16
CA ARG A 141 -21.73 -14.02 10.10
C ARG A 141 -21.80 -12.57 10.57
N PRO A 142 -22.48 -11.66 9.86
CA PRO A 142 -22.65 -10.27 10.27
C PRO A 142 -23.77 -10.11 11.31
N ASP A 143 -23.71 -10.90 12.39
CA ASP A 143 -24.68 -10.88 13.49
C ASP A 143 -23.96 -10.65 14.83
N SER A 144 -24.74 -10.54 15.91
CA SER A 144 -24.19 -10.33 17.26
C SER A 144 -23.55 -11.59 17.86
N THR A 145 -23.33 -12.65 17.08
CA THR A 145 -22.62 -13.83 17.59
C THR A 145 -21.11 -13.56 17.66
N PRO A 146 -20.41 -14.09 18.69
CA PRO A 146 -18.96 -13.95 18.77
C PRO A 146 -18.26 -14.57 17.55
N ALA A 147 -17.37 -13.80 16.91
CA ALA A 147 -16.55 -14.27 15.81
C ALA A 147 -15.32 -15.00 16.36
N SER A 148 -15.28 -16.34 16.19
CA SER A 148 -14.10 -17.12 16.57
C SER A 148 -13.06 -17.05 15.45
N ILE A 149 -12.04 -16.21 15.66
CA ILE A 149 -10.93 -15.98 14.71
C ILE A 149 -9.64 -16.58 15.30
N PRO A 150 -9.19 -17.75 14.82
CA PRO A 150 -7.94 -18.37 15.29
C PRO A 150 -6.72 -17.52 14.95
N GLU A 151 -5.65 -17.67 15.73
CA GLU A 151 -4.42 -16.89 15.56
C GLU A 151 -3.71 -17.11 14.22
N ASN A 152 -3.84 -18.31 13.64
CA ASN A 152 -3.25 -18.69 12.37
C ASN A 152 -4.15 -18.38 11.14
N CYS A 153 -5.25 -17.63 11.34
CA CYS A 153 -6.17 -17.26 10.28
C CYS A 153 -6.12 -15.76 9.97
N GLY A 154 -6.11 -15.42 8.68
CA GLY A 154 -6.36 -14.08 8.18
C GLY A 154 -7.85 -13.82 7.92
N ILE A 155 -8.21 -12.56 7.73
CA ILE A 155 -9.58 -12.13 7.37
C ILE A 155 -9.59 -11.67 5.92
N ALA A 156 -10.32 -12.36 5.05
CA ALA A 156 -10.52 -11.90 3.69
C ALA A 156 -11.81 -11.09 3.55
N VAL A 157 -11.75 -10.00 2.80
CA VAL A 157 -12.91 -9.20 2.39
C VAL A 157 -13.32 -9.62 0.98
N ASP A 158 -14.32 -10.50 0.91
CA ASP A 158 -14.89 -11.01 -0.34
C ASP A 158 -16.00 -10.09 -0.84
N TRP A 159 -15.71 -9.33 -1.88
CA TRP A 159 -16.70 -8.42 -2.46
C TRP A 159 -17.74 -9.15 -3.30
N LEU A 160 -18.99 -8.70 -3.20
CA LEU A 160 -20.01 -9.04 -4.19
C LEU A 160 -19.61 -8.42 -5.53
N PRO A 161 -19.55 -9.17 -6.65
CA PRO A 161 -19.01 -8.66 -7.92
C PRO A 161 -19.64 -7.35 -8.41
N ILE A 162 -20.95 -7.21 -8.24
CA ILE A 162 -21.69 -6.00 -8.62
C ILE A 162 -21.34 -4.82 -7.69
N ALA A 163 -21.25 -5.07 -6.39
CA ALA A 163 -20.90 -4.03 -5.43
C ALA A 163 -19.45 -3.55 -5.59
N LEU A 164 -18.52 -4.46 -5.90
CA LEU A 164 -17.14 -4.09 -6.26
C LEU A 164 -17.13 -3.16 -7.46
N TYR A 165 -17.86 -3.50 -8.52
CA TYR A 165 -17.89 -2.70 -9.75
C TYR A 165 -18.55 -1.33 -9.57
N LEU A 166 -19.62 -1.24 -8.78
CA LEU A 166 -20.42 -0.02 -8.65
C LEU A 166 -19.96 0.90 -7.51
N LYS A 167 -19.45 0.34 -6.41
CA LYS A 167 -19.22 1.10 -5.17
C LYS A 167 -17.75 1.32 -4.87
N TYR A 168 -16.84 0.49 -5.39
CA TYR A 168 -15.41 0.58 -5.07
C TYR A 168 -14.69 1.59 -5.97
N ASN A 169 -14.06 2.59 -5.37
CA ASN A 169 -13.29 3.59 -6.09
C ASN A 169 -11.78 3.37 -5.87
N HIS A 170 -11.14 2.66 -6.80
CA HIS A 170 -9.69 2.38 -6.79
C HIS A 170 -8.83 3.65 -6.72
N SER A 171 -9.28 4.75 -7.32
CA SER A 171 -8.54 6.01 -7.33
C SER A 171 -8.60 6.70 -5.97
N GLN A 172 -9.75 6.65 -5.29
CA GLN A 172 -9.89 7.19 -3.93
C GLN A 172 -9.14 6.34 -2.90
N GLU A 173 -9.11 5.03 -3.09
CA GLU A 173 -8.35 4.13 -2.23
C GLU A 173 -6.87 4.48 -2.18
N LEU A 174 -6.27 4.74 -3.35
CA LEU A 174 -4.85 5.07 -3.47
C LEU A 174 -4.57 6.56 -3.20
N ALA A 175 -5.59 7.36 -2.90
CA ALA A 175 -5.41 8.78 -2.62
C ALA A 175 -4.70 8.96 -1.28
N CYS A 176 -3.48 9.47 -1.34
CA CYS A 176 -2.68 9.86 -0.18
C CYS A 176 -2.31 11.33 -0.29
N GLU A 177 -2.00 11.94 0.85
CA GLU A 177 -1.35 13.24 0.92
C GLU A 177 0.15 13.00 1.05
N ASP A 178 0.91 13.50 0.10
CA ASP A 178 2.37 13.45 0.16
C ASP A 178 2.87 14.37 1.28
N ASP A 179 3.78 13.87 2.10
CA ASP A 179 4.46 14.67 3.11
C ASP A 179 5.35 15.75 2.46
N GLU A 180 5.60 16.86 3.16
CA GLU A 180 6.46 17.95 2.66
C GLU A 180 7.87 17.45 2.26
N SER A 181 8.38 16.43 2.95
CA SER A 181 9.67 15.80 2.62
C SER A 181 9.69 15.13 1.23
N VAL A 182 8.54 14.69 0.71
CA VAL A 182 8.41 14.14 -0.65
C VAL A 182 8.63 15.26 -1.65
N ALA A 183 7.95 16.40 -1.47
CA ALA A 183 8.12 17.57 -2.32
C ALA A 183 9.56 18.13 -2.27
N GLU A 184 10.18 18.14 -1.07
CA GLU A 184 11.57 18.55 -0.91
C GLU A 184 12.53 17.60 -1.65
N THR A 185 12.30 16.29 -1.55
CA THR A 185 13.10 15.26 -2.23
C THR A 185 12.97 15.36 -3.75
N TRP A 186 11.75 15.56 -4.25
CA TRP A 186 11.51 15.80 -5.67
C TRP A 186 12.21 17.07 -6.14
N SER A 187 12.11 18.15 -5.37
CA SER A 187 12.77 19.43 -5.67
C SER A 187 14.29 19.26 -5.75
N ARG A 188 14.90 18.54 -4.80
CA ARG A 188 16.34 18.21 -4.84
C ARG A 188 16.71 17.31 -6.02
N HIS A 189 15.89 16.30 -6.33
CA HIS A 189 16.15 15.33 -7.40
C HIS A 189 16.05 15.96 -8.80
N PHE A 190 15.06 16.83 -9.00
CA PHE A 190 14.84 17.53 -10.27
C PHE A 190 15.48 18.91 -10.32
N ALA A 191 16.20 19.32 -9.26
CA ALA A 191 16.92 20.58 -9.25
C ALA A 191 17.92 20.63 -10.42
N PRO A 192 17.89 21.69 -11.24
CA PRO A 192 18.88 21.86 -12.28
C PRO A 192 20.26 22.01 -11.63
N SER A 193 21.17 21.09 -11.93
CA SER A 193 22.58 21.25 -11.57
C SER A 193 23.24 22.23 -12.53
N SER A 194 24.03 23.17 -11.99
CA SER A 194 24.81 24.07 -12.83
C SER A 194 25.88 23.31 -13.59
N LEU A 195 26.35 23.88 -14.71
CA LEU A 195 27.45 23.30 -15.45
C LEU A 195 28.73 23.27 -14.60
N GLU A 196 28.96 24.34 -13.86
CA GLU A 196 30.11 24.48 -12.98
C GLU A 196 30.14 23.31 -11.99
N HIS A 197 29.01 23.00 -11.36
CA HIS A 197 28.86 21.84 -10.47
C HIS A 197 29.15 20.51 -11.17
N CYS A 198 28.68 20.34 -12.42
CA CYS A 198 28.96 19.14 -13.21
C CYS A 198 30.45 18.97 -13.52
N LEU A 199 31.15 20.07 -13.85
CA LEU A 199 32.58 20.07 -14.17
C LEU A 199 33.45 19.87 -12.92
N GLU A 200 33.03 20.43 -11.80
CA GLU A 200 33.64 20.18 -10.49
C GLU A 200 33.54 18.70 -10.15
N LYS A 201 32.33 18.11 -10.16
CA LYS A 201 32.15 16.68 -9.91
C LYS A 201 32.93 15.79 -10.88
N PHE A 202 33.02 16.16 -12.15
CA PHE A 202 33.84 15.44 -13.12
C PHE A 202 35.33 15.42 -12.75
N SER A 203 35.81 16.49 -12.10
CA SER A 203 37.22 16.65 -11.76
C SER A 203 37.55 16.24 -10.31
N CYS A 204 36.55 15.88 -9.52
CA CYS A 204 36.74 15.40 -8.15
C CYS A 204 37.47 14.04 -8.14
N PRO A 205 38.43 13.83 -7.22
CA PRO A 205 38.99 12.52 -6.96
C PRO A 205 37.91 11.52 -6.52
N GLU A 206 37.80 10.40 -7.22
CA GLU A 206 36.95 9.27 -6.83
C GLU A 206 37.82 8.10 -6.36
N THR A 207 37.55 7.56 -5.16
CA THR A 207 38.23 6.34 -4.69
C THR A 207 37.60 5.13 -5.36
N LEU A 208 38.42 4.33 -6.05
CA LEU A 208 37.94 3.14 -6.73
C LEU A 208 37.63 2.01 -5.74
N ASP A 209 36.48 1.36 -5.92
CA ASP A 209 36.08 0.22 -5.08
C ASP A 209 37.00 -1.00 -5.27
N ALA A 210 37.54 -1.15 -6.47
CA ALA A 210 38.47 -2.24 -6.80
C ALA A 210 39.87 -1.95 -6.23
N LEU A 211 40.47 -2.96 -5.60
CA LEU A 211 41.88 -2.91 -5.19
C LEU A 211 42.77 -3.04 -6.43
N ILE A 212 43.60 -2.03 -6.67
CA ILE A 212 44.52 -1.98 -7.81
C ILE A 212 45.92 -2.30 -7.32
N HIS A 213 46.64 -3.10 -8.11
CA HIS A 213 48.04 -3.41 -7.83
C HIS A 213 48.90 -2.15 -7.93
N CYS A 214 49.77 -1.95 -6.96
CA CYS A 214 50.70 -0.83 -6.92
C CYS A 214 52.13 -1.28 -7.16
N ASP A 215 52.72 -0.83 -8.28
CA ASP A 215 54.08 -1.21 -8.69
C ASP A 215 55.17 -0.76 -7.68
N THR A 216 54.89 0.24 -6.85
CA THR A 216 55.83 0.75 -5.85
C THR A 216 55.84 -0.08 -4.56
N CYS A 217 54.67 -0.49 -4.06
CA CYS A 217 54.56 -1.28 -2.82
C CYS A 217 54.32 -2.77 -3.07
N ASN A 218 54.13 -3.17 -4.33
CA ASN A 218 53.82 -4.53 -4.78
C ASN A 218 52.58 -5.17 -4.14
N GLU A 219 51.67 -4.35 -3.61
CA GLU A 219 50.44 -4.78 -2.94
C GLU A 219 49.20 -4.28 -3.69
N LYS A 220 48.03 -4.86 -3.37
CA LYS A 220 46.73 -4.41 -3.90
C LYS A 220 46.11 -3.40 -2.93
N THR A 221 46.02 -2.15 -3.33
CA THR A 221 45.51 -1.04 -2.49
C THR A 221 44.38 -0.28 -3.19
N LYS A 222 43.56 0.43 -2.41
CA LYS A 222 42.59 1.38 -2.98
C LYS A 222 43.34 2.53 -3.64
N ARG A 223 42.83 3.00 -4.77
CA ARG A 223 43.42 4.13 -5.50
C ARG A 223 42.37 5.17 -5.81
N ASP A 224 42.80 6.42 -5.72
CA ASP A 224 42.01 7.56 -6.15
C ASP A 224 42.29 7.83 -7.63
N LYS A 225 41.21 7.98 -8.38
CA LYS A 225 41.23 8.35 -9.79
C LYS A 225 40.75 9.78 -9.90
N VAL A 226 41.55 10.61 -10.58
CA VAL A 226 41.19 12.01 -10.87
C VAL A 226 41.14 12.18 -12.38
N MET A 227 40.04 12.72 -12.89
CA MET A 227 39.91 13.07 -14.29
C MET A 227 40.17 14.56 -14.49
N THR A 228 41.01 14.91 -15.46
CA THR A 228 41.33 16.31 -15.77
C THR A 228 41.37 16.55 -17.26
N ILE A 229 41.03 17.78 -17.68
CA ILE A 229 41.08 18.19 -19.08
C ILE A 229 42.43 18.86 -19.32
N TRP A 230 43.37 18.14 -19.93
CA TRP A 230 44.72 18.64 -20.21
C TRP A 230 44.78 19.60 -21.40
N ARG A 231 43.83 19.48 -22.35
CA ARG A 231 43.74 20.33 -23.53
C ARG A 231 42.29 20.48 -23.98
N LEU A 232 41.84 21.72 -24.17
CA LEU A 232 40.48 22.00 -24.62
C LEU A 232 40.37 21.79 -26.14
N PRO A 233 39.38 21.01 -26.64
CA PRO A 233 39.10 20.93 -28.07
C PRO A 233 38.47 22.22 -28.61
N ARG A 234 38.53 22.43 -29.93
CA ARG A 234 37.90 23.61 -30.59
C ARG A 234 36.38 23.64 -30.47
N TYR A 235 35.75 22.46 -30.35
CA TYR A 235 34.32 22.30 -30.11
C TYR A 235 34.13 21.30 -28.97
N LEU A 236 33.41 21.70 -27.92
CA LEU A 236 33.05 20.84 -26.80
C LEU A 236 31.60 20.39 -26.98
N VAL A 237 31.38 19.09 -27.16
CA VAL A 237 30.04 18.50 -27.29
C VAL A 237 29.62 17.94 -25.93
N ARG A 238 28.46 18.37 -25.41
CA ARG A 238 27.83 17.80 -24.21
C ARG A 238 26.48 17.19 -24.57
N CYS A 239 26.30 15.91 -24.28
CA CYS A 239 24.99 15.28 -24.33
C CYS A 239 24.17 15.70 -23.10
N HIS A 240 23.07 16.43 -23.31
CA HIS A 240 22.19 16.91 -22.24
C HIS A 240 21.15 15.87 -21.78
N SER A 241 21.22 14.64 -22.29
CA SER A 241 20.37 13.51 -21.86
C SER A 241 21.08 12.66 -20.82
N CYS A 242 21.36 13.23 -19.65
CA CYS A 242 21.60 12.43 -18.46
C CYS A 242 20.27 12.33 -17.71
N LYS A 243 19.54 11.24 -17.92
CA LYS A 243 18.70 10.72 -16.83
C LYS A 243 19.70 10.32 -15.75
N CYS A 244 19.85 11.14 -14.71
CA CYS A 244 20.60 10.73 -13.53
C CYS A 244 19.92 9.46 -13.01
N SER A 245 20.55 8.31 -13.22
CA SER A 245 20.15 7.06 -12.58
C SER A 245 20.37 7.24 -11.08
N PRO A 246 19.41 6.86 -10.23
CA PRO A 246 19.55 7.01 -8.79
C PRO A 246 20.66 6.07 -8.32
N SER A 247 21.80 6.64 -7.94
CA SER A 247 22.70 5.98 -7.00
C SER A 247 22.00 5.98 -5.64
N PHE A 248 21.36 4.85 -5.32
CA PHE A 248 20.94 4.49 -3.97
C PHE A 248 22.16 4.65 -3.04
N ILE A 249 22.06 5.53 -2.05
CA ILE A 249 22.93 5.54 -0.88
C ILE A 249 22.15 4.76 0.19
N PRO A 250 22.75 3.73 0.83
CA PRO A 250 22.11 2.93 1.86
C PRO A 250 21.73 3.74 3.11
#